data_AF-A0A968SPZ8-F1
#
_entry.id   AF-A0A968SPZ8-F1
#
_cell.length_a   1.000
_cell.length_b   1.000
_cell.length_c   1.000
_cell.angle_alpha   90.00
_cell.angle_beta   90.00
_cell.angle_gamma   90.00
#
_symmetry.space_group_name_H-M   'P 1'
#
loop_
_entity.id
_entity.type
_entity.pdbx_description
1 polymer ?
#
loop_
_entity_poly.entity_id
_entity_poly.type
_entity_poly.pdbx_seq_one_letter_code
_entity_poly.pdbx_strand_id
1 'polypeptide(L)' 'MTIQLNSRGEAVRTLQMKLAQLGYYTTGITGIFEEKTVDAVLRFQKDRGLTTDGVVRTETWQELSAQ' A
#
# COMPACT_ATOMS: atom_id res chain seq x y z
N MET A 1 7.06 3.22 11.38
CA MET A 1 7.49 2.39 10.24
C MET A 1 6.95 3.04 8.98
N THR A 2 7.83 3.40 8.05
CA THR A 2 7.45 4.04 6.78
C THR A 2 7.85 3.13 5.65
N ILE A 3 6.94 2.90 4.70
CA ILE A 3 7.22 2.10 3.50
C ILE A 3 6.91 2.93 2.27
N GLN A 4 7.83 2.91 1.32
CA GLN A 4 7.78 3.69 0.09
C GLN A 4 8.48 2.94 -1.05
N LEU A 5 8.54 3.54 -2.24
CA LEU A 5 9.27 3.01 -3.40
C LEU A 5 10.66 2.45 -3.01
N ASN A 6 11.00 1.28 -3.55
CA ASN A 6 12.19 0.48 -3.26
C ASN A 6 12.24 -0.21 -1.88
N SER A 7 11.25 -0.02 -1.01
CA SER A 7 11.15 -0.79 0.23
C SER A 7 10.88 -2.27 -0.07
N ARG A 8 11.35 -3.17 0.81
CA ARG A 8 11.21 -4.62 0.64
C ARG A 8 10.94 -5.33 1.96
N GLY A 9 10.36 -6.52 1.88
CA GLY A 9 10.19 -7.44 3.01
C GLY A 9 8.74 -7.67 3.42
N GLU A 10 8.55 -8.28 4.58
CA GLU A 10 7.23 -8.78 5.00
C GLU A 10 6.18 -7.68 5.12
N ALA A 11 6.57 -6.50 5.58
CA ALA A 11 5.63 -5.38 5.69
C ALA A 11 5.10 -4.91 4.32
N VAL A 12 5.91 -5.03 3.24
CA VAL A 12 5.46 -4.78 1.87
C VAL A 12 4.52 -5.90 1.40
N ARG A 13 4.80 -7.16 1.75
CA ARG A 13 3.91 -8.29 1.43
C ARG A 13 2.54 -8.09 2.06
N THR A 14 2.50 -7.74 3.35
CA THR A 14 1.26 -7.44 4.06
C THR A 14 0.49 -6.29 3.43
N LEU A 15 1.19 -5.21 3.05
CA LEU A 15 0.58 -4.10 2.33
C LEU A 15 -0.08 -4.56 1.02
N GLN A 16 0.68 -5.28 0.17
CA GLN A 16 0.20 -5.79 -1.11
C GLN A 16 -0.99 -6.74 -0.94
N MET A 17 -0.98 -7.61 0.07
CA MET A 17 -2.11 -8.49 0.40
C MET A 17 -3.37 -7.70 0.74
N LYS A 18 -3.26 -6.70 1.62
CA LYS A 18 -4.41 -5.86 2.00
C LYS A 18 -4.95 -5.05 0.82
N LEU A 19 -4.06 -4.43 0.03
CA LEU A 19 -4.46 -3.71 -1.17
C LEU A 19 -5.12 -4.64 -2.20
N ALA A 20 -4.66 -5.89 -2.34
CA ALA A 20 -5.29 -6.87 -3.21
C ALA A 20 -6.67 -7.29 -2.73
N GLN A 21 -6.84 -7.53 -1.43
CA GLN A 21 -8.13 -7.85 -0.81
C GLN A 21 -9.16 -6.73 -1.03
N LEU A 22 -8.71 -5.48 -1.01
CA LEU A 22 -9.53 -4.30 -1.26
C LEU A 22 -9.71 -3.97 -2.76
N GLY A 23 -9.13 -4.76 -3.66
CA GLY A 23 -9.26 -4.59 -5.11
C GLY A 23 -8.34 -3.54 -5.74
N TYR A 24 -7.39 -2.98 -4.99
CA TYR A 24 -6.44 -1.97 -5.48
C TYR A 24 -5.19 -2.55 -6.14
N TYR A 25 -4.86 -3.82 -5.89
CA TYR A 25 -3.60 -4.42 -6.34
C TYR A 25 -3.80 -5.82 -6.92
N THR A 26 -3.39 -6.03 -8.17
CA THR A 26 -3.63 -7.28 -8.92
C THR A 26 -2.36 -7.94 -9.48
N THR A 27 -1.19 -7.36 -9.24
CA THR A 27 0.08 -7.74 -9.90
C THR A 27 0.86 -8.85 -9.21
N GLY A 28 0.31 -9.45 -8.14
CA GLY A 28 0.96 -10.49 -7.34
C GLY A 28 1.83 -9.95 -6.20
N ILE A 29 1.84 -10.68 -5.08
CA ILE A 29 2.48 -10.27 -3.82
C ILE A 29 3.98 -10.64 -3.88
N THR A 30 4.80 -9.67 -4.27
CA THR A 30 6.26 -9.82 -4.41
C THR A 30 7.02 -9.48 -3.14
N GLY A 31 6.45 -8.65 -2.26
CA GLY A 31 7.18 -8.05 -1.14
C GLY A 31 8.17 -6.97 -1.54
N ILE A 32 8.06 -6.45 -2.77
CA ILE A 32 8.88 -5.36 -3.29
C ILE A 32 7.97 -4.18 -3.63
N PHE A 33 8.24 -3.02 -3.05
CA PHE A 33 7.44 -1.83 -3.24
C PHE A 33 7.93 -1.10 -4.50
N GLU A 34 7.38 -1.51 -5.63
CA GLU A 34 7.67 -0.92 -6.96
C GLU A 34 6.51 -0.04 -7.43
N GLU A 35 6.61 0.49 -8.66
CA GLU A 35 5.61 1.39 -9.25
C GLU A 35 4.17 0.86 -9.16
N LYS A 36 3.98 -0.45 -9.35
CA LYS A 36 2.65 -1.08 -9.22
C LYS A 36 2.09 -1.02 -7.80
N THR A 37 2.96 -1.08 -6.79
CA THR A 37 2.54 -0.91 -5.39
C THR A 37 2.28 0.56 -5.09
N VAL A 38 3.08 1.47 -5.64
CA VAL A 38 2.86 2.93 -5.55
C VAL A 38 1.48 3.30 -6.11
N ASP A 39 1.15 2.84 -7.32
CA ASP A 39 -0.13 3.11 -7.97
C ASP A 39 -1.32 2.64 -7.13
N ALA A 40 -1.23 1.44 -6.54
CA ALA A 40 -2.26 0.89 -5.68
C ALA A 40 -2.43 1.70 -4.39
N VAL A 41 -1.32 2.12 -3.76
CA VAL A 41 -1.33 2.98 -2.57
C VAL A 41 -1.94 4.35 -2.89
N LEU A 42 -1.57 4.97 -4.02
CA LEU A 42 -2.12 6.26 -4.43
C LEU A 42 -3.64 6.19 -4.63
N ARG A 43 -4.15 5.14 -5.28
CA ARG A 43 -5.59 4.93 -5.46
C ARG A 43 -6.30 4.75 -4.12
N PHE A 44 -5.75 3.90 -3.26
CA PHE A 44 -6.28 3.69 -1.91
C PHE A 44 -6.32 4.99 -1.09
N GLN A 45 -5.21 5.73 -1.05
CA GLN A 45 -5.11 6.99 -0.33
C GLN A 45 -6.14 8.00 -0.84
N LYS A 46 -6.28 8.12 -2.17
CA LYS A 46 -7.26 9.01 -2.80
C LYS A 46 -8.69 8.65 -2.39
N ASP A 47 -9.06 7.38 -2.49
CA ASP A 47 -10.42 6.91 -2.19
C ASP A 47 -10.77 7.04 -0.70
N ARG A 48 -9.76 7.00 0.18
CA ARG A 48 -9.92 7.17 1.63
C ARG A 48 -9.74 8.61 2.12
N GLY A 49 -9.50 9.57 1.22
CA GLY A 49 -9.28 10.97 1.60
C GLY A 49 -7.99 11.21 2.39
N LEU A 50 -7.01 10.33 2.26
CA LEU A 50 -5.68 10.48 2.86
C LEU A 50 -4.76 11.32 1.97
N THR A 51 -3.66 11.78 2.56
CA THR A 51 -2.53 12.36 1.80
C THR A 51 -2.09 11.40 0.70
N THR A 52 -2.23 11.83 -0.56
CA THR A 52 -2.05 10.99 -1.75
C THR A 52 -0.61 11.09 -2.29
N ASP A 53 0.36 10.64 -1.52
CA ASP A 53 1.80 10.75 -1.85
C ASP A 53 2.47 9.41 -2.18
N GLY A 54 1.72 8.30 -2.13
CA GLY A 54 2.24 6.97 -2.42
C GLY A 54 3.14 6.41 -1.32
N VAL A 55 3.24 7.11 -0.17
CA VAL A 55 4.04 6.70 0.98
C VAL A 55 3.13 6.15 2.07
N VAL A 56 3.39 4.92 2.49
CA VAL A 56 2.61 4.27 3.54
C VAL A 56 3.19 4.62 4.90
N ARG A 57 2.57 5.62 5.55
CA ARG A 57 2.82 6.00 6.95
C ARG A 57 1.76 5.42 7.87
N THR A 58 1.82 5.79 9.16
CA THR A 58 0.90 5.32 10.20
C THR A 58 -0.57 5.48 9.82
N GLU A 59 -0.96 6.61 9.24
CA GLU A 59 -2.36 6.88 8.84
C GLU A 59 -2.83 5.89 7.77
N THR A 60 -2.02 5.65 6.73
CA THR A 60 -2.35 4.66 5.69
C THR A 60 -2.44 3.26 6.27
N TRP A 61 -1.56 2.91 7.22
CA TRP A 61 -1.63 1.62 7.93
C TRP A 61 -2.86 1.47 8.81
N GLN A 62 -3.28 2.54 9.49
CA GLN A 62 -4.49 2.55 10.30
C GLN A 62 -5.71 2.31 9.43
N GLU A 63 -5.85 3.03 8.32
CA GLU A 63 -6.96 2.85 7.39
C GLU A 63 -6.98 1.44 6.77
N LEU A 64 -5.83 0.89 6.41
CA LEU A 64 -5.71 -0.49 5.91
C LEU A 64 -6.07 -1.55 6.98
N SER A 65 -5.97 -1.21 8.26
CA SER A 65 -6.27 -2.11 9.38
C SER A 65 -7.71 -1.98 9.89
N ALA A 66 -8.37 -0.88 9.55
CA ALA A 66 -9.79 -0.66 9.83
C ALA A 66 -10.73 -1.38 8.85
N GLN A 67 -10.17 -2.00 7.79
CA GLN A 67 -10.86 -2.88 6.85
C GLN A 67 -10.53 -4.35 7.15
#